data_AF-A0A3S4BI92-F1
#
_entry.id   AF-A0A3S4BI92-F1
#
_cell.length_a   1.000
_cell.length_b   1.000
_cell.length_c   1.000
_cell.angle_alpha   90.00
_cell.angle_beta   90.00
_cell.angle_gamma   90.00
#
_symmetry.space_group_name_H-M   'P 1'
#
loop_
_entity.id
_entity.type
_entity.pdbx_description
1 polymer ?
#
loop_
_entity_poly.entity_id
_entity_poly.type
_entity_poly.pdbx_seq_one_letter_code
_entity_poly.pdbx_strand_id
1 'polypeptide(L)'
;MTVNSAPTRMSCGPNSGRILDTARGILMGLRRCSSETAFEELFNAAQRHKVSLFAMAWALTQLAGDSGTAPASFPDAQAAARSEWGQLLAAMPVANG
;
A
#
# COMPACT_ATOMS: atom_id res chain seq x y z
N MET A 1 -16.08 30.08 2.55
CA MET A 1 -15.59 28.82 1.95
C MET A 1 -14.53 28.26 2.88
N THR A 2 -14.87 27.31 3.74
CA THR A 2 -13.90 26.65 4.62
C THR A 2 -13.87 25.17 4.27
N VAL A 3 -12.77 24.73 3.67
CA VAL A 3 -12.50 23.32 3.39
C VAL A 3 -12.17 22.64 4.72
N ASN A 4 -13.12 21.87 5.25
CA ASN A 4 -12.84 20.97 6.36
C ASN A 4 -12.08 19.75 5.82
N SER A 5 -10.77 19.89 5.66
CA SER A 5 -9.88 18.78 5.34
C SER A 5 -9.60 17.99 6.61
N ALA A 6 -10.59 17.21 7.07
CA ALA A 6 -10.33 16.16 8.04
C ALA A 6 -9.49 15.09 7.35
N PRO A 7 -8.29 14.73 7.85
CA PRO A 7 -7.69 13.47 7.45
C PRO A 7 -8.65 12.40 7.95
N THR A 8 -9.28 11.68 7.02
CA THR A 8 -10.04 10.49 7.32
C THR A 8 -9.08 9.53 8.01
N ARG A 9 -9.09 9.56 9.36
CA ARG A 9 -8.64 8.42 10.17
C ARG A 9 -9.36 7.25 9.55
N MET A 10 -8.61 6.38 8.89
CA MET A 10 -9.15 5.10 8.45
C MET A 10 -9.58 4.40 9.72
N SER A 11 -10.88 4.56 10.03
CA SER A 11 -11.54 3.85 11.09
C SER A 11 -11.26 2.38 10.84
N CYS A 12 -10.94 1.64 11.90
CA CYS A 12 -10.78 0.19 11.88
C CYS A 12 -12.16 -0.45 11.61
N GLY A 13 -12.71 -0.19 10.43
CA GLY A 13 -13.92 -0.78 9.90
C GLY A 13 -13.56 -1.90 8.93
N PRO A 14 -14.54 -2.65 8.42
CA PRO A 14 -14.34 -3.82 7.54
C PRO A 14 -13.50 -3.56 6.27
N ASN A 15 -13.25 -2.29 5.93
CA ASN A 15 -12.39 -1.89 4.83
C ASN A 15 -10.89 -2.03 5.13
N SER A 16 -10.46 -1.98 6.40
CA SER A 16 -9.03 -2.07 6.76
C SER A 16 -8.45 -3.47 6.53
N GLY A 17 -9.22 -4.51 6.85
CA GLY A 17 -8.87 -5.90 6.52
C GLY A 17 -8.75 -6.11 5.01
N ARG A 18 -9.71 -5.60 4.23
CA ARG A 18 -9.67 -5.67 2.76
C ARG A 18 -8.44 -5.03 2.14
N ILE A 19 -8.03 -3.86 2.64
CA ILE A 19 -6.82 -3.17 2.15
C ILE A 19 -5.56 -4.00 2.46
N LEU A 20 -5.48 -4.58 3.65
CA LEU A 20 -4.36 -5.45 4.03
C LEU A 20 -4.30 -6.71 3.16
N ASP A 21 -5.44 -7.38 2.96
CA ASP A 21 -5.54 -8.56 2.10
C ASP A 21 -5.16 -8.24 0.65
N THR A 22 -5.55 -7.05 0.16
CA THR A 22 -5.18 -6.58 -1.18
C THR A 22 -3.67 -6.38 -1.31
N ALA A 23 -3.06 -5.67 -0.36
CA ALA A 23 -1.61 -5.45 -0.33
C ALA A 23 -0.83 -6.79 -0.30
N ARG A 24 -1.32 -7.75 0.50
CA ARG A 24 -0.76 -9.10 0.58
C ARG A 24 -0.84 -9.83 -0.76
N GLY A 25 -1.98 -9.76 -1.44
CA GLY A 25 -2.17 -10.31 -2.78
C GLY A 25 -1.24 -9.70 -3.83
N ILE A 26 -1.02 -8.37 -3.78
CA ILE A 26 -0.06 -7.68 -4.66
C ILE A 26 1.35 -8.23 -4.46
N LEU A 27 1.81 -8.37 -3.21
CA LEU A 27 3.14 -8.92 -2.91
C LEU A 27 3.27 -10.38 -3.35
N MET A 28 2.25 -11.20 -3.14
CA MET A 28 2.22 -12.58 -3.64
C MET A 28 2.35 -12.62 -5.17
N GLY A 29 1.69 -11.71 -5.90
CA GLY A 29 1.81 -11.59 -7.35
C GLY A 29 3.20 -11.17 -7.81
N LEU A 30 3.80 -10.18 -7.13
CA LEU A 30 5.12 -9.64 -7.43
C LEU A 30 6.26 -10.63 -7.13
N ARG A 31 6.22 -11.28 -5.96
CA ARG A 31 7.31 -12.11 -5.43
C ARG A 31 7.11 -13.61 -5.65
N ARG A 32 5.90 -14.04 -6.07
CA ARG A 32 5.49 -15.45 -6.13
C ARG A 32 5.69 -16.18 -4.79
N CYS A 33 5.35 -15.51 -3.69
CA CYS A 33 5.51 -16.01 -2.34
C CYS A 33 4.18 -16.42 -1.69
N SER A 34 4.27 -17.08 -0.53
CA SER A 34 3.10 -17.43 0.28
C SER A 34 2.45 -16.17 0.87
N SER A 35 1.20 -16.31 1.31
CA SER A 35 0.50 -15.24 2.01
C SER A 35 1.28 -14.82 3.27
N GLU A 36 1.76 -15.76 4.09
CA GLU A 36 2.50 -15.48 5.33
C GLU A 36 3.76 -14.66 5.06
N THR A 37 4.56 -15.08 4.09
CA THR A 37 5.76 -14.37 3.67
C THR A 37 5.45 -12.95 3.17
N ALA A 38 4.36 -12.77 2.41
CA ALA A 38 3.91 -11.45 1.96
C ALA A 38 3.52 -10.53 3.14
N PHE A 39 2.88 -11.09 4.17
CA PHE A 39 2.51 -10.32 5.36
C PHE A 39 3.76 -9.90 6.16
N GLU A 40 4.70 -10.83 6.37
CA GLU A 40 5.96 -10.51 7.05
C GLU A 40 6.77 -9.45 6.30
N GLU A 41 6.86 -9.54 4.96
CA GLU A 41 7.55 -8.53 4.15
C GLU A 41 6.91 -7.14 4.34
N LEU A 42 5.58 -7.06 4.27
CA LEU A 42 4.83 -5.82 4.47
C LEU A 42 5.02 -5.25 5.88
N PHE A 43 5.00 -6.11 6.90
CA PHE A 43 5.19 -5.73 8.29
C PHE A 43 6.61 -5.24 8.57
N ASN A 44 7.62 -5.96 8.07
CA ASN A 44 9.02 -5.59 8.22
C ASN A 44 9.33 -4.27 7.50
N ALA A 45 8.73 -4.02 6.33
CA ALA A 45 8.82 -2.74 5.66
C ALA A 45 8.18 -1.61 6.49
N ALA A 46 6.96 -1.83 7.02
CA ALA A 46 6.30 -0.85 7.87
C ALA A 46 7.15 -0.48 9.10
N GLN A 47 7.79 -1.47 9.74
CA GLN A 47 8.72 -1.22 10.85
C GLN A 47 9.96 -0.42 10.44
N ARG A 48 10.62 -0.80 9.34
CA ARG A 48 11.84 -0.12 8.85
C ARG A 48 11.58 1.36 8.57
N HIS A 49 10.41 1.68 8.02
CA HIS A 49 10.01 3.05 7.68
C HIS A 49 9.23 3.76 8.79
N LYS A 50 9.00 3.09 9.93
CA LYS A 50 8.27 3.63 11.10
C LYS A 50 6.87 4.16 10.75
N VAL A 51 6.17 3.48 9.84
CA VAL A 51 4.79 3.78 9.46
C VAL A 51 3.85 2.68 9.95
N SER A 52 2.55 2.98 10.04
CA SER A 52 1.59 1.94 10.41
C SER A 52 1.44 0.89 9.29
N LEU A 53 1.23 -0.37 9.67
CA LEU A 53 1.01 -1.46 8.71
C LEU A 53 -0.14 -1.14 7.75
N PHE A 54 -1.23 -0.55 8.25
CA PHE A 54 -2.37 -0.15 7.42
C PHE A 54 -2.05 1.00 6.47
N ALA A 55 -1.24 1.99 6.89
CA ALA A 55 -0.78 3.06 6.00
C ALA A 55 0.13 2.51 4.91
N MET A 56 1.02 1.56 5.25
CA MET A 56 1.87 0.88 4.27
C MET A 56 1.06 0.03 3.29
N ALA A 57 0.08 -0.74 3.78
CA ALA A 57 -0.81 -1.55 2.93
C ALA A 57 -1.63 -0.69 1.97
N TRP A 58 -2.16 0.42 2.46
CA TRP A 58 -2.86 1.41 1.64
C TRP A 58 -1.93 2.01 0.58
N ALA A 59 -0.73 2.45 0.98
CA ALA A 59 0.24 3.05 0.07
C ALA A 59 0.68 2.09 -1.04
N LEU A 60 0.92 0.82 -0.71
CA LEU A 60 1.25 -0.21 -1.69
C LEU A 60 0.09 -0.47 -2.67
N THR A 61 -1.15 -0.54 -2.16
CA THR A 61 -2.34 -0.73 -2.99
C THR A 61 -2.52 0.43 -3.98
N GLN A 62 -2.35 1.67 -3.50
CA GLN A 62 -2.41 2.85 -4.36
C GLN A 62 -1.27 2.88 -5.38
N LEU A 63 -0.05 2.47 -4.98
CA LEU A 63 1.10 2.40 -5.87
C LEU A 63 0.90 1.39 -7.00
N ALA A 64 0.25 0.26 -6.72
CA ALA A 64 -0.03 -0.77 -7.73
C ALA A 64 -1.22 -0.42 -8.64
N GLY A 65 -2.20 0.32 -8.14
CA GLY A 65 -3.45 0.60 -8.84
C GLY A 65 -3.45 1.84 -9.74
N ASP A 66 -2.35 2.59 -9.84
CA ASP A 66 -2.24 3.90 -10.52
C ASP A 66 -3.45 4.83 -10.31
N SER A 67 -4.06 4.76 -9.13
CA SER A 67 -5.27 5.51 -8.82
C SER A 67 -4.85 6.89 -8.32
N GLY A 68 -4.56 7.79 -9.25
CA GLY A 68 -4.20 9.19 -9.01
C GLY A 68 -5.30 10.06 -8.38
N THR A 69 -6.38 9.47 -7.87
CA THR A 69 -7.57 10.18 -7.39
C THR A 69 -7.76 10.15 -5.87
N ALA A 70 -7.00 9.34 -5.12
CA ALA A 70 -7.07 9.40 -3.66
C ALA A 70 -6.13 10.49 -3.13
N PRO A 71 -6.62 11.43 -2.29
CA PRO A 71 -5.74 12.40 -1.64
C PRO A 71 -4.64 11.66 -0.86
N ALA A 72 -3.43 12.21 -0.87
CA ALA A 72 -2.25 11.64 -0.22
C ALA A 72 -2.43 11.59 1.30
N SER A 73 -3.13 10.57 1.81
CA SER A 73 -3.44 10.44 3.24
C SER A 73 -2.21 10.09 4.07
N PHE A 74 -1.15 9.54 3.45
CA PHE A 74 0.07 9.08 4.13
C PHE A 74 1.30 9.33 3.25
N PRO A 75 1.89 10.54 3.24
CA PRO A 75 3.04 10.86 2.38
C PRO A 75 4.26 9.99 2.70
N ASP A 76 4.56 9.76 3.98
CA ASP A 76 5.70 8.92 4.40
C ASP A 76 5.52 7.46 3.98
N ALA A 77 4.31 6.91 4.13
CA ALA A 77 4.04 5.53 3.71
C ALA A 77 4.07 5.37 2.19
N GLN A 78 3.65 6.39 1.43
CA GLN A 78 3.77 6.39 -0.04
C GLN A 78 5.23 6.46 -0.50
N ALA A 79 6.05 7.31 0.13
CA ALA A 79 7.48 7.36 -0.14
C ALA A 79 8.15 6.02 0.18
N ALA A 80 7.79 5.43 1.33
CA ALA A 80 8.28 4.13 1.75
C ALA A 80 7.87 3.00 0.78
N ALA A 81 6.60 2.93 0.38
CA ALA A 81 6.13 1.93 -0.58
C ALA A 81 6.82 2.05 -1.95
N ARG A 82 7.07 3.28 -2.42
CA ARG A 82 7.84 3.54 -3.64
C ARG A 82 9.29 3.08 -3.52
N SER A 83 9.91 3.31 -2.36
CA SER A 83 11.27 2.88 -2.06
C SER A 83 11.41 1.35 -2.05
N GLU A 84 10.44 0.64 -1.46
CA GLU A 84 10.48 -0.82 -1.31
C GLU A 84 10.08 -1.58 -2.58
N TRP A 85 9.00 -1.17 -3.25
CA TRP A 85 8.37 -1.95 -4.32
C TRP A 85 8.22 -1.22 -5.64
N GLY A 86 8.60 0.06 -5.73
CA GLY A 86 8.43 0.85 -6.96
C GLY A 86 9.10 0.23 -8.18
N GLN A 87 10.33 -0.28 -8.04
CA GLN A 87 11.04 -0.94 -9.13
C GLN A 87 10.41 -2.30 -9.51
N LEU A 88 9.88 -3.04 -8.54
CA LEU A 88 9.25 -4.34 -8.79
C LEU A 88 7.94 -4.18 -9.55
N LEU A 89 7.15 -3.17 -9.19
CA LEU A 89 5.93 -2.81 -9.89
C LEU A 89 6.22 -2.26 -11.29
N ALA A 90 7.25 -1.42 -11.45
CA ALA A 90 7.67 -0.91 -12.76
C ALA A 90 8.22 -2.00 -13.69
N ALA A 91 8.77 -3.08 -13.12
CA ALA A 91 9.25 -4.24 -13.87
C ALA A 91 8.12 -5.21 -14.27
N MET A 92 6.90 -5.04 -13.71
CA MET A 92 5.76 -5.81 -14.21
C MET A 92 5.40 -5.32 -15.61
N PRO A 93 5.28 -6.20 -16.60
CA PRO A 93 4.76 -5.81 -17.90
C PRO A 93 3.34 -5.27 -17.70
N VAL A 94 3.14 -3.97 -17.96
CA VAL A 94 1.79 -3.43 -18.14
C VAL A 94 1.19 -4.23 -19.28
N ALA A 95 0.17 -5.03 -18.96
CA ALA A 95 -0.63 -5.68 -19.98
C ALA A 95 -1.25 -4.54 -20.79
N ASN A 96 -0.71 -4.26 -21.99
CA ASN A 96 -1.37 -3.41 -22.97
C ASN A 96 -2.72 -4.05 -23.28
N GLY A 97 -3.77 -3.54 -22.64
CA GLY A 97 -5.17 -3.84 -22.95
C GLY A 97 -5.67 -2.96 -24.07
#